data_AF-A0A7S0ICJ8-F1
#
_entry.id   AF-A0A7S0ICJ8-F1
#
_cell.length_a   1.000
_cell.length_b   1.000
_cell.length_c   1.000
_cell.angle_alpha   90.00
_cell.angle_beta   90.00
_cell.angle_gamma   90.00
#
_symmetry.space_group_name_H-M   'P 1'
#
loop_
_entity.id
_entity.type
_entity.pdbx_description
1 polymer ?
#
loop_
_entity_poly.entity_id
_entity_poly.type
_entity_poly.pdbx_seq_one_letter_code
_entity_poly.pdbx_strand_id
1 'polypeptide(L)'
;MGQQSQSGRARTKRAPIPNSPAVRKAIKKAAADKKEKTIVRSYAEKKRLKQERAARFENVKHKNNTNFGSEGMKLKAEAKGPMEVRYRALAKKLRQIQELEAKKKEGASLDQWQLAKLRKKPFVKAEIRALARAVGGDGAGEEDGSEDSGSEDDADEEEDEDDE
;
A
#
# COMPACT_ATOMS: atom_id res chain seq x y z
N MET A 1 -9.62 0.95 1.80
CA MET A 1 -8.79 2.01 1.18
C MET A 1 -8.72 3.16 2.16
N GLY A 2 -7.74 3.15 3.07
CA GLY A 2 -7.59 4.23 4.05
C GLY A 2 -7.05 5.46 3.32
N GLN A 3 -7.88 6.50 3.19
CA GLN A 3 -7.42 7.80 2.70
C GLN A 3 -6.40 8.35 3.70
N GLN A 4 -5.14 8.45 3.28
CA GLN A 4 -4.15 9.19 4.03
C GLN A 4 -4.56 10.66 3.97
N SER A 5 -4.91 11.24 5.12
CA SER A 5 -5.15 12.66 5.24
C SER A 5 -3.86 13.40 4.88
N GLN A 6 -3.77 13.88 3.65
CA GLN A 6 -2.73 14.80 3.26
C GLN A 6 -2.98 16.09 4.02
N SER A 7 -2.29 16.29 5.15
CA SER A 7 -2.16 17.63 5.70
C SER A 7 -1.55 18.48 4.58
N GLY A 8 -2.32 19.40 3.98
CA GLY A 8 -1.95 20.19 2.80
C GLY A 8 -0.73 21.13 2.98
N ARG A 9 0.11 20.86 3.98
CA ARG A 9 1.44 21.43 4.12
C ARG A 9 2.39 20.72 3.18
N ALA A 10 2.62 21.35 2.03
CA ALA A 10 3.76 21.03 1.19
C ALA A 10 5.04 21.05 2.05
N ARG A 11 5.85 19.99 1.96
CA ARG A 11 7.17 19.91 2.58
C ARG A 11 8.05 20.98 1.95
N THR A 12 8.12 22.15 2.58
CA THR A 12 8.97 23.25 2.09
C THR A 12 10.43 22.84 2.22
N LYS A 13 11.20 23.03 1.15
CA LYS A 13 12.66 22.90 1.21
C LYS A 13 13.16 23.92 2.24
N ARG A 14 14.11 23.52 3.09
CA ARG A 14 14.73 24.45 4.05
C ARG A 14 15.35 25.60 3.25
N ALA A 15 15.18 26.82 3.73
CA ALA A 15 15.77 28.00 3.10
C ALA A 15 17.30 27.79 2.94
N PRO A 16 17.89 28.20 1.81
CA PRO A 16 19.32 28.05 1.57
C PRO A 16 20.09 28.80 2.65
N ILE A 17 21.11 28.15 3.22
CA ILE A 17 21.98 28.79 4.20
C ILE A 17 22.85 29.80 3.42
N PRO A 18 22.87 31.08 3.80
CA PRO A 18 23.68 32.07 3.12
C PRO A 18 25.18 31.70 3.21
N ASN A 19 25.90 31.81 2.09
CA ASN A 19 27.31 31.43 1.99
C ASN A 19 28.28 32.49 2.57
N SER A 20 27.78 33.63 3.06
CA SER A 20 28.66 34.66 3.63
C SER A 20 29.08 34.31 5.07
N PRO A 21 30.38 34.41 5.40
CA PRO A 21 30.86 34.06 6.74
C PRO A 21 30.31 34.98 7.83
N ALA A 22 30.08 36.26 7.52
CA ALA A 22 29.49 37.24 8.45
C ALA A 22 28.05 36.86 8.83
N VAL A 23 27.22 36.50 7.85
CA VAL A 23 25.82 36.12 8.09
C VAL A 23 25.74 34.78 8.83
N ARG A 24 26.62 33.82 8.51
CA ARG A 24 26.68 32.54 9.26
C ARG A 24 27.06 32.75 10.72
N LYS A 25 28.01 33.65 11.02
CA LYS A 25 28.38 34.03 12.40
C LYS A 25 27.21 34.70 13.14
N ALA A 26 26.50 35.62 12.48
CA ALA A 26 25.33 36.27 13.06
C ALA A 26 24.20 35.28 13.37
N ILE A 27 23.89 34.34 12.46
CA ILE A 27 22.89 33.28 12.69
C ILE A 27 23.29 32.38 13.86
N LYS A 28 24.57 31.97 13.93
CA LYS A 28 25.07 31.13 15.02
C LYS A 28 25.01 31.86 16.37
N LYS A 29 25.35 33.15 16.40
CA LYS A 29 25.23 33.99 17.60
C LYS A 29 23.77 34.15 18.03
N ALA A 30 22.87 34.50 17.12
CA ALA A 30 21.44 34.62 17.42
C ALA A 30 20.82 33.30 17.91
N ALA A 31 21.27 32.16 17.39
CA ALA A 31 20.86 30.84 17.88
C ALA A 31 21.39 30.54 19.29
N ALA A 32 22.63 30.93 19.60
CA ALA A 32 23.22 30.82 20.93
C ALA A 32 22.51 31.73 21.94
N ASP A 33 22.29 32.99 21.60
CA ASP A 33 21.58 33.97 22.44
C ASP A 33 20.14 33.50 22.74
N LYS A 34 19.46 32.89 21.76
CA LYS A 34 18.13 32.29 21.95
C LYS A 34 18.18 31.08 22.89
N LYS A 35 19.23 30.26 22.81
CA LYS A 35 19.44 29.11 23.69
C LYS A 35 19.71 29.56 25.13
N GLU A 36 20.56 30.56 25.33
CA GLU A 36 20.80 31.17 26.64
C GLU A 36 19.51 31.76 27.23
N LYS A 37 18.77 32.56 26.46
CA LYS A 37 17.45 33.08 26.89
C LYS A 37 16.46 31.97 27.28
N THR A 38 16.51 30.81 26.62
CA THR A 38 15.64 29.67 26.98
C THR A 38 16.10 28.91 28.22
N ILE A 39 17.40 28.84 28.46
CA ILE A 39 18.01 28.17 29.62
C ILE A 39 17.80 29.02 30.89
N VAL A 40 18.02 30.33 30.78
CA VAL A 40 17.94 31.34 31.84
C VAL A 40 16.50 31.67 32.27
N ARG A 41 15.48 31.11 31.61
CA ARG A 41 14.08 31.27 32.08
C ARG A 41 13.96 30.77 33.52
N SER A 42 13.41 31.63 34.36
CA SER A 42 13.16 31.31 35.76
C SER A 42 12.20 30.13 35.89
N TYR A 43 12.24 29.42 37.01
CA TYR A 43 11.34 28.31 37.27
C TYR A 43 9.86 28.72 37.18
N ALA A 44 9.53 29.92 37.64
CA ALA A 44 8.19 30.49 37.56
C ALA A 44 7.72 30.70 36.11
N GLU A 45 8.58 31.22 35.23
CA GLU A 45 8.26 31.37 33.82
C GLU A 45 8.09 30.02 33.11
N LYS A 46 8.96 29.04 33.41
CA LYS A 46 8.85 27.68 32.87
C LYS A 46 7.52 27.03 33.28
N LYS A 47 7.09 27.23 34.54
CA LYS A 47 5.80 26.75 35.05
C LYS A 47 4.62 27.43 34.34
N ARG A 48 4.66 28.74 34.17
CA ARG A 48 3.60 29.51 33.48
C ARG A 48 3.45 29.08 32.01
N LEU A 49 4.56 28.95 31.29
CA LEU A 49 4.57 28.49 29.89
C LEU A 49 4.03 27.06 29.74
N LYS A 50 4.32 26.18 30.70
CA LYS A 50 3.79 24.81 30.72
C LYS A 50 2.27 24.80 30.94
N GLN A 51 1.77 25.64 31.85
CA GLN A 51 0.35 25.80 32.11
C GLN A 51 -0.39 26.43 30.92
N GLU A 52 0.15 27.49 30.35
CA GLU A 52 -0.41 28.16 29.15
C GLU A 52 -0.45 27.21 27.95
N ARG A 53 0.60 26.40 27.77
CA ARG A 53 0.63 25.34 26.75
C ARG A 53 -0.45 24.29 27.02
N ALA A 54 -0.59 23.82 28.26
CA ALA A 54 -1.61 22.85 28.63
C ALA A 54 -3.03 23.38 28.37
N ALA A 55 -3.32 24.62 28.77
CA ALA A 55 -4.62 25.26 28.54
C ALA A 55 -4.93 25.42 27.04
N ARG A 56 -3.92 25.75 26.22
CA ARG A 56 -4.07 25.83 24.76
C ARG A 56 -4.41 24.47 24.12
N PHE A 57 -3.90 23.37 24.68
CA PHE A 57 -4.19 22.02 24.19
C PHE A 57 -5.47 21.42 24.78
N GLU A 58 -5.92 21.88 25.95
CA GLU A 58 -7.18 21.42 26.54
C GLU A 58 -8.39 21.83 25.68
N ASN A 59 -8.41 23.08 25.20
CA ASN A 59 -9.42 23.55 24.24
C ASN A 59 -9.38 22.84 22.87
N VAL A 60 -8.32 22.09 22.55
CA VAL A 60 -8.21 21.27 21.33
C VAL A 60 -8.70 19.84 21.59
N LYS A 61 -8.51 19.32 22.81
CA LYS A 61 -9.02 17.99 23.22
C LYS A 61 -10.55 17.90 23.18
N HIS A 62 -11.26 18.98 23.51
CA HIS A 62 -12.73 18.97 23.54
C HIS A 62 -13.41 19.38 22.23
N LYS A 63 -12.67 19.93 21.25
CA LYS A 63 -13.21 20.31 19.93
C LYS A 63 -13.19 19.16 18.93
N ASN A 64 -12.30 18.20 19.12
CA ASN A 64 -12.26 17.00 18.30
C ASN A 64 -12.80 15.84 19.14
N ASN A 65 -14.04 15.42 18.90
CA ASN A 65 -14.48 14.07 19.22
C ASN A 65 -13.62 13.10 18.41
N THR A 66 -12.44 12.79 18.92
CA THR A 66 -11.68 11.63 18.50
C THR A 66 -11.80 10.61 19.62
N ASN A 67 -12.94 9.94 19.69
CA ASN A 67 -13.05 8.59 20.24
C ASN A 67 -12.22 7.56 19.42
N PHE A 68 -11.08 7.98 18.89
CA PHE A 68 -10.10 7.11 18.25
C PHE A 68 -9.31 6.45 19.36
N GLY A 69 -9.73 5.26 19.77
CA GLY A 69 -9.04 4.44 20.76
C GLY A 69 -9.69 4.38 22.14
N SER A 70 -10.92 4.88 22.35
CA SER A 70 -11.64 4.66 23.62
C SER A 70 -11.99 3.18 23.83
N GLU A 71 -12.19 2.41 22.76
CA GLU A 71 -12.36 0.95 22.81
C GLU A 71 -11.04 0.16 22.73
N GLY A 72 -9.89 0.84 22.71
CA GLY A 72 -8.62 0.20 22.35
C GLY A 72 -8.61 -0.26 20.88
N MET A 73 -7.42 -0.41 20.32
CA MET A 73 -7.26 -0.96 18.98
C MET A 73 -7.63 -2.45 19.03
N LYS A 74 -8.91 -2.79 18.79
CA LYS A 74 -9.36 -4.18 18.62
C LYS A 74 -8.66 -4.75 17.38
N LEU A 75 -7.47 -5.31 17.55
CA LEU A 75 -6.76 -6.05 16.51
C LEU A 75 -7.64 -7.24 16.13
N LYS A 76 -8.33 -7.14 14.99
CA LYS A 76 -9.24 -8.17 14.54
C LYS A 76 -8.47 -9.42 14.09
N ALA A 77 -8.93 -10.54 14.65
CA ALA A 77 -8.74 -11.93 14.25
C ALA A 77 -7.42 -12.60 14.70
N GLU A 78 -7.61 -13.79 15.27
CA GLU A 78 -6.60 -14.80 15.54
C GLU A 78 -5.72 -15.05 14.30
N ALA A 79 -4.48 -15.47 14.54
CA ALA A 79 -3.54 -15.79 13.47
C ALA A 79 -4.14 -16.90 12.59
N LYS A 80 -4.39 -16.57 11.32
CA LYS A 80 -4.93 -17.52 10.34
C LYS A 80 -3.91 -18.63 10.10
N GLY A 81 -4.39 -19.88 10.04
CA GLY A 81 -3.54 -21.03 9.75
C GLY A 81 -2.86 -20.94 8.37
N PRO A 82 -1.74 -21.65 8.17
CA PRO A 82 -0.96 -21.58 6.93
C PRO A 82 -1.76 -21.98 5.68
N MET A 83 -2.72 -22.91 5.81
CA MET A 83 -3.59 -23.34 4.70
C MET A 83 -4.58 -22.26 4.26
N GLU A 84 -5.23 -21.60 5.22
CA GLU A 84 -6.13 -20.46 4.98
C GLU A 84 -5.40 -19.30 4.29
N VAL A 85 -4.15 -19.04 4.70
CA VAL A 85 -3.30 -18.01 4.07
C VAL A 85 -2.99 -18.37 2.62
N ARG A 86 -2.60 -19.62 2.35
CA ARG A 86 -2.33 -20.10 0.98
C ARG A 86 -3.57 -20.02 0.10
N TYR A 87 -4.72 -20.49 0.58
CA TYR A 87 -5.99 -20.43 -0.14
C TYR A 87 -6.35 -18.99 -0.52
N ARG A 88 -6.29 -18.06 0.44
CA ARG A 88 -6.58 -16.63 0.19
C ARG A 88 -5.62 -16.00 -0.82
N ALA A 89 -4.34 -16.36 -0.78
CA ALA A 89 -3.35 -15.86 -1.73
C ALA A 89 -3.66 -16.34 -3.16
N LEU A 90 -4.05 -17.61 -3.33
CA LEU A 90 -4.43 -18.18 -4.62
C LEU A 90 -5.76 -17.60 -5.14
N ALA A 91 -6.77 -17.46 -4.28
CA ALA A 91 -8.03 -16.81 -4.64
C ALA A 91 -7.81 -15.37 -5.12
N LYS A 92 -6.91 -14.63 -4.48
CA LYS A 92 -6.52 -13.28 -4.92
C LYS A 92 -5.86 -13.29 -6.30
N LYS A 93 -4.96 -14.25 -6.56
CA LYS A 93 -4.34 -14.40 -7.89
C LYS A 93 -5.39 -14.70 -8.96
N LEU A 94 -6.35 -15.58 -8.66
CA LEU A 94 -7.43 -15.93 -9.58
C LEU A 94 -8.30 -14.72 -9.93
N ARG A 95 -8.64 -13.88 -8.93
CA ARG A 95 -9.38 -12.63 -9.16
C ARG A 95 -8.62 -11.65 -10.05
N GLN A 96 -7.32 -11.49 -9.81
CA GLN A 96 -6.47 -10.63 -10.65
C GLN A 96 -6.42 -11.12 -12.10
N ILE A 97 -6.38 -12.44 -12.30
CA ILE A 97 -6.42 -13.04 -13.63
C ILE A 97 -7.77 -12.73 -14.31
N GLN A 98 -8.90 -12.89 -13.61
CA GLN A 98 -10.22 -12.54 -14.14
C GLN A 98 -10.33 -11.06 -14.53
N GLU A 99 -9.79 -10.16 -13.71
CA GLU A 99 -9.73 -8.72 -14.01
C GLU A 99 -8.89 -8.45 -15.29
N LEU A 100 -7.80 -9.19 -15.51
CA LEU A 100 -6.99 -9.08 -16.73
C LEU A 100 -7.68 -9.67 -17.96
N GLU A 101 -8.45 -10.76 -17.80
CA GLU A 101 -9.25 -11.34 -18.89
C GLU A 101 -10.37 -10.40 -19.33
N ALA A 102 -11.03 -9.73 -18.39
CA ALA A 102 -12.03 -8.71 -18.70
C ALA A 102 -11.40 -7.56 -19.52
N LYS A 103 -10.24 -7.05 -19.08
CA LYS A 103 -9.50 -6.02 -19.83
C LYS A 103 -9.06 -6.47 -21.21
N LYS A 104 -8.61 -7.72 -21.37
CA LYS A 104 -8.27 -8.28 -22.69
C LYS A 104 -9.49 -8.30 -23.61
N LYS A 105 -10.66 -8.72 -23.08
CA LYS A 105 -11.93 -8.74 -23.82
C LYS A 105 -12.42 -7.34 -24.20
N GLU A 106 -12.16 -6.35 -23.35
CA GLU A 106 -12.44 -4.93 -23.61
C GLU A 106 -11.47 -4.30 -24.65
N GLY A 107 -10.51 -5.08 -25.17
CA GLY A 107 -9.55 -4.62 -26.18
C GLY A 107 -8.33 -3.90 -25.62
N ALA A 108 -8.09 -3.95 -24.30
CA ALA A 108 -6.91 -3.33 -23.71
C ALA A 108 -5.65 -4.16 -24.00
N SER A 109 -4.58 -3.49 -24.46
CA SER A 109 -3.27 -4.12 -24.61
C SER A 109 -2.68 -4.45 -23.24
N LEU A 110 -2.22 -5.70 -23.09
CA LEU A 110 -1.67 -6.23 -21.84
C LEU A 110 -0.14 -6.33 -21.92
N ASP A 111 0.53 -5.96 -20.83
CA ASP A 111 1.96 -6.10 -20.65
C ASP A 111 2.40 -7.58 -20.53
N GLN A 112 3.67 -7.88 -20.83
CA GLN A 112 4.27 -9.21 -20.77
C GLN A 112 4.05 -9.89 -19.41
N TRP A 113 4.16 -9.14 -18.32
CA TRP A 113 3.91 -9.67 -16.98
C TRP A 113 2.43 -9.99 -16.71
N GLN A 114 1.51 -9.30 -17.38
CA GLN A 114 0.08 -9.57 -17.30
C GLN A 114 -0.29 -10.81 -18.11
N LEU A 115 0.28 -10.97 -19.31
CA LEU A 115 0.15 -12.19 -20.12
C LEU A 115 0.68 -13.42 -19.37
N ALA A 116 1.84 -13.29 -18.72
CA ALA A 116 2.40 -14.36 -17.88
C ALA A 116 1.49 -14.75 -16.71
N LYS A 117 0.69 -13.81 -16.15
CA LYS A 117 -0.32 -14.14 -15.13
C LYS A 117 -1.50 -14.90 -15.72
N LEU A 118 -1.96 -14.55 -16.93
CA LEU A 118 -3.03 -15.29 -17.61
C LEU A 118 -2.64 -16.74 -17.88
N ARG A 119 -1.40 -16.99 -18.34
CA ARG A 119 -0.86 -18.35 -18.55
C ARG A 119 -0.85 -19.22 -17.29
N LYS A 120 -0.82 -18.59 -16.10
CA LYS A 120 -0.81 -19.30 -14.81
C LYS A 120 -2.20 -19.65 -14.28
N LYS A 121 -3.28 -19.24 -14.98
CA LYS A 121 -4.68 -19.55 -14.60
C LYS A 121 -4.96 -21.03 -14.32
N PRO A 122 -4.59 -22.00 -15.20
CA PRO A 122 -4.87 -23.41 -14.94
C PRO A 122 -4.17 -23.91 -13.67
N PHE A 123 -2.90 -23.54 -13.47
CA PHE A 123 -2.14 -23.92 -12.28
C PHE A 123 -2.73 -23.36 -10.99
N VAL A 124 -3.19 -22.10 -10.99
CA VAL A 124 -3.83 -21.50 -9.81
C VAL A 124 -5.16 -22.22 -9.48
N LYS A 125 -5.94 -22.63 -10.48
CA LYS A 125 -7.17 -23.42 -10.27
C LYS A 125 -6.86 -24.82 -9.72
N ALA A 126 -5.86 -25.49 -10.27
CA ALA A 126 -5.44 -26.81 -9.82
C ALA A 126 -4.98 -26.79 -8.35
N GLU A 127 -4.18 -25.79 -7.96
CA GLU A 127 -3.71 -25.63 -6.59
C GLU A 127 -4.86 -25.37 -5.60
N ILE A 128 -5.85 -24.55 -5.98
CA ILE A 128 -7.04 -24.34 -5.14
C ILE A 128 -7.81 -25.64 -4.95
N ARG A 129 -7.96 -26.45 -6.01
CA ARG A 129 -8.61 -27.76 -5.93
C ARG A 129 -7.82 -28.74 -5.05
N ALA A 130 -6.50 -28.74 -5.15
CA ALA A 130 -5.62 -29.55 -4.30
C ALA A 130 -5.74 -29.15 -2.82
N LEU A 131 -5.78 -27.84 -2.52
CA LEU A 131 -6.02 -27.36 -1.15
C LEU A 131 -7.42 -27.74 -0.65
N ALA A 132 -8.44 -27.67 -1.50
CA ALA A 132 -9.80 -28.07 -1.13
C ALA A 132 -9.86 -29.57 -0.81
N ARG A 133 -9.18 -30.42 -1.58
CA ARG A 133 -9.04 -31.87 -1.30
C ARG A 133 -8.29 -32.12 0.02
N ALA A 134 -7.19 -31.40 0.25
CA ALA A 134 -6.38 -31.54 1.46
C ALA A 134 -7.11 -31.10 2.74
N VAL A 135 -8.06 -30.17 2.63
CA VAL A 135 -8.88 -29.69 3.77
C VAL A 135 -10.16 -30.54 3.93
N GLY A 136 -10.74 -31.01 2.83
CA GLY A 136 -12.02 -31.72 2.81
C GLY A 136 -11.95 -33.18 3.25
N GLY A 137 -10.78 -33.82 3.22
CA GLY A 137 -10.64 -35.25 3.43
C GLY A 137 -11.26 -36.04 2.28
N ASP A 138 -10.51 -37.01 1.76
CA ASP A 138 -10.90 -37.95 0.69
C ASP A 138 -12.41 -38.19 0.54
N GLY A 139 -12.97 -37.77 -0.60
CA GLY A 139 -14.39 -37.91 -0.89
C GLY A 139 -14.69 -37.82 -2.38
N ALA A 140 -14.65 -38.98 -3.02
CA ALA A 140 -15.14 -39.34 -4.35
C ALA A 140 -14.29 -38.90 -5.57
N GLY A 141 -13.79 -39.93 -6.27
CA GLY A 141 -13.14 -39.80 -7.56
C GLY A 141 -14.11 -39.40 -8.66
N GLU A 142 -13.56 -38.66 -9.61
CA GLU A 142 -14.00 -38.66 -11.00
C GLU A 142 -12.72 -38.52 -11.82
N GLU A 143 -12.42 -39.59 -12.55
CA GLU A 143 -11.50 -39.58 -13.67
C GLU A 143 -12.13 -38.69 -14.75
N ASP A 144 -11.44 -37.66 -15.22
CA ASP A 144 -11.78 -37.07 -16.51
C ASP A 144 -10.49 -36.60 -17.19
N GLY A 145 -10.04 -37.43 -18.14
CA GLY A 145 -9.01 -37.12 -19.10
C GLY A 145 -9.62 -36.41 -20.30
N SER A 146 -9.80 -35.09 -20.21
CA SER A 146 -10.05 -34.26 -21.38
C SER A 146 -8.80 -33.46 -21.76
N GLU A 147 -8.07 -34.09 -22.66
CA GLU A 147 -7.05 -33.56 -23.54
C GLU A 147 -7.70 -32.52 -24.46
N ASP A 148 -7.58 -31.23 -24.13
CA ASP A 148 -7.91 -30.14 -25.07
C ASP A 148 -6.61 -29.68 -25.74
N SER A 149 -6.22 -30.48 -26.72
CA SER A 149 -5.24 -30.17 -27.77
C SER A 149 -5.87 -29.21 -28.78
N GLY A 150 -6.10 -27.96 -28.36
CA GLY A 150 -6.53 -26.87 -29.24
C GLY A 150 -5.34 -26.16 -29.88
N SER A 151 -4.73 -26.80 -30.89
CA SER A 151 -3.82 -26.17 -31.85
C SER A 151 -4.65 -25.33 -32.82
N GLU A 152 -4.72 -24.02 -32.60
CA GLU A 152 -5.11 -23.07 -33.65
C GLU A 152 -3.91 -22.18 -33.92
N ASP A 153 -3.20 -22.62 -34.97
CA ASP A 153 -2.20 -21.93 -35.75
C ASP A 153 -2.88 -20.71 -36.38
N ASP A 154 -2.66 -19.54 -35.81
CA ASP A 154 -3.02 -18.25 -36.42
C ASP A 154 -1.70 -17.59 -36.81
N ALA A 155 -1.10 -18.16 -37.86
CA ALA A 155 -0.01 -17.54 -38.61
C ALA A 155 -0.61 -16.45 -39.50
N ASP A 156 -0.64 -15.25 -38.92
CA ASP A 156 -0.79 -13.97 -39.59
C ASP A 156 0.50 -13.69 -40.38
N GLU A 157 0.42 -13.72 -41.72
CA GLU A 157 1.42 -13.09 -42.59
C GLU A 157 0.74 -12.67 -43.91
N GLU A 158 0.10 -11.50 -43.85
CA GLU A 158 -0.19 -10.65 -45.00
C GLU A 158 1.12 -10.08 -45.55
N GLU A 159 1.46 -10.32 -46.81
CA GLU A 159 2.26 -9.37 -47.59
C GLU A 159 1.89 -9.45 -49.09
N ASP A 160 1.36 -8.32 -49.57
CA ASP A 160 1.10 -7.96 -50.96
C ASP A 160 2.36 -8.12 -51.85
N GLU A 161 2.20 -8.49 -53.12
CA GLU A 161 2.91 -7.83 -54.23
C GLU A 161 2.35 -8.23 -55.62
N ASP A 162 2.14 -7.21 -56.45
CA ASP A 162 1.71 -7.21 -57.85
C ASP A 162 2.59 -8.09 -58.77
N ASP A 163 2.02 -8.75 -59.80
CA ASP A 163 2.29 -8.50 -61.24
C ASP A 163 1.56 -9.51 -62.18
N GLU A 164 1.33 -9.05 -63.43
CA GLU A 164 0.72 -9.66 -64.66
C GLU A 164 -0.78 -9.44 -64.95
#